data_AF-A0A4P8IUQ6-F1
#
_entry.id   AF-A0A4P8IUQ6-F1
#
_cell.length_a   1.000
_cell.length_b   1.000
_cell.length_c   1.000
_cell.angle_alpha   90.00
_cell.angle_beta   90.00
_cell.angle_gamma   90.00
#
_symmetry.space_group_name_H-M   'P 1'
#
loop_
_entity.id
_entity.type
_entity.pdbx_description
1 polymer ?
#
loop_
_entity_poly.entity_id
_entity_poly.type
_entity_poly.pdbx_seq_one_letter_code
_entity_poly.pdbx_strand_id
1 'polypeptide(L)' 'MQVNLVKDANGKVIATFENPAAGEPSLRPELKPGHTVHVVEAADNYTADIKAFYAQHSR' A
#
# COMPACT_ATOMS: atom_id res chain seq x y z
N MET A 1 -3.44 -5.08 10.83
CA MET A 1 -4.27 -4.08 10.10
C MET A 1 -4.20 -4.30 8.59
N GLN A 2 -5.18 -3.80 7.83
CA GLN A 2 -5.14 -3.86 6.35
C GLN A 2 -4.50 -2.60 5.75
N VAL A 3 -3.56 -2.80 4.83
CA VAL A 3 -2.86 -1.73 4.11
C VAL A 3 -3.02 -1.94 2.62
N ASN A 4 -3.26 -0.84 1.88
CA ASN A 4 -3.24 -0.83 0.43
C ASN A 4 -1.82 -0.55 -0.06
N LEU A 5 -1.27 -1.45 -0.87
CA LEU A 5 0.00 -1.28 -1.57
C LEU A 5 -0.25 -0.79 -2.99
N VAL A 6 0.42 0.26 -3.41
CA VAL A 6 0.48 0.66 -4.83
C VAL A 6 1.71 -0.01 -5.45
N LYS A 7 1.46 -0.80 -6.50
CA LYS A 7 2.50 -1.45 -7.29
C LYS A 7 2.63 -0.80 -8.65
N ASP A 8 3.87 -0.70 -9.15
CA ASP A 8 4.14 -0.34 -10.53
C ASP A 8 3.88 -1.50 -11.50
N ALA A 9 4.05 -1.25 -12.80
CA ALA A 9 3.84 -2.24 -13.85
C ALA A 9 4.76 -3.47 -13.75
N ASN A 10 5.86 -3.37 -13.00
CA ASN A 10 6.80 -4.47 -12.77
C ASN A 10 6.51 -5.21 -11.46
N GLY A 11 5.44 -4.87 -10.73
CA GLY A 11 5.09 -5.51 -9.46
C GLY A 11 5.84 -4.98 -8.23
N LYS A 12 6.67 -3.95 -8.40
CA LYS A 12 7.38 -3.28 -7.30
C LYS A 12 6.44 -2.37 -6.52
N VAL A 13 6.48 -2.46 -5.20
CA VAL A 13 5.74 -1.55 -4.33
C VAL A 13 6.39 -0.17 -4.33
N ILE A 14 5.61 0.87 -4.62
CA ILE A 14 6.08 2.26 -4.68
C ILE A 14 5.44 3.17 -3.63
N ALA A 15 4.28 2.79 -3.09
CA ALA A 15 3.59 3.55 -2.06
C ALA A 15 2.64 2.64 -1.26
N THR A 16 2.26 3.11 -0.07
CA THR A 16 1.18 2.53 0.73
C THR A 16 0.20 3.59 1.18
N PHE A 17 -1.05 3.19 1.37
CA PHE A 17 -2.06 4.02 2.01
C PHE A 17 -3.05 3.17 2.79
N GLU A 18 -3.61 3.74 3.83
CA GLU A 18 -4.58 3.09 4.69
C GLU A 18 -5.99 3.53 4.31
N ASN A 19 -6.96 2.65 4.52
CA ASN A 19 -8.35 3.07 4.39
C ASN A 19 -8.71 3.98 5.58
N PRO A 20 -9.49 5.05 5.36
CA PRO A 20 -9.94 5.90 6.46
C PRO A 20 -10.79 5.08 7.44
N ALA A 21 -10.82 5.52 8.69
CA ALA A 21 -11.77 4.97 9.66
C ALA A 21 -13.22 5.25 9.21
N ALA A 22 -14.15 4.43 9.69
CA ALA A 22 -15.56 4.59 9.35
C ALA A 22 -16.08 6.00 9.73
N GLY A 23 -16.58 6.74 8.75
CA GLY A 23 -17.08 8.11 8.93
C GLY A 23 -16.06 9.21 8.61
N GLU A 24 -14.81 8.87 8.27
CA GLU A 24 -13.79 9.85 7.89
C GLU A 24 -13.69 10.02 6.36
N PRO A 25 -13.26 11.21 5.88
CA PRO A 25 -12.99 11.44 4.48
C PRO A 25 -11.94 10.46 3.93
N SER A 26 -12.24 9.86 2.77
CA SER A 26 -11.31 8.96 2.07
C SER A 26 -10.49 9.72 1.03
N LEU A 27 -9.17 9.62 1.12
CA LEU A 27 -8.27 10.01 0.04
C LEU A 27 -7.76 8.73 -0.63
N ARG A 28 -8.07 8.56 -1.91
CA ARG A 28 -7.54 7.46 -2.73
C ARG A 28 -6.59 8.02 -3.77
N PRO A 29 -5.39 7.42 -3.93
CA PRO A 29 -4.44 7.88 -4.93
C PRO A 29 -4.99 7.64 -6.34
N GLU A 30 -4.73 8.59 -7.23
CA GLU A 30 -4.93 8.39 -8.66
C GLU A 30 -3.80 7.52 -9.22
N LEU A 31 -4.15 6.40 -9.84
CA LEU A 31 -3.19 5.44 -10.35
C LEU A 31 -2.73 5.84 -11.75
N LYS A 32 -1.42 5.92 -11.96
CA LYS A 32 -0.85 6.00 -13.30
C LYS A 32 -1.15 4.71 -14.07
N PRO A 33 -1.24 4.75 -15.41
CA PRO A 33 -1.39 3.55 -16.22
C PRO A 33 -0.37 2.46 -15.85
N GLY A 34 -0.84 1.21 -15.79
CA GLY A 34 -0.03 0.05 -15.42
C GLY A 34 0.22 -0.13 -13.92
N HIS A 35 -0.23 0.79 -13.07
CA HIS A 35 -0.14 0.62 -11.62
C HIS A 35 -1.37 -0.08 -11.06
N THR A 36 -1.19 -0.86 -10.00
CA THR A 36 -2.27 -1.61 -9.35
C THR A 36 -2.27 -1.38 -7.84
N VAL A 37 -3.41 -1.62 -7.20
CA VAL A 37 -3.55 -1.61 -5.73
C VAL A 37 -3.78 -3.03 -5.23
N HIS A 38 -3.03 -3.41 -4.20
CA HIS A 38 -3.14 -4.71 -3.53
C HIS A 38 -3.35 -4.51 -2.04
N VAL A 39 -4.39 -5.12 -1.48
CA VAL A 39 -4.64 -5.11 -0.04
C VAL A 39 -3.87 -6.26 0.61
N VAL A 40 -3.15 -5.97 1.69
CA VAL A 40 -2.43 -6.96 2.49
C VAL A 40 -2.69 -6.74 3.98
N GLU A 41 -2.58 -7.82 4.75
CA GLU A 41 -2.45 -7.71 6.20
C GLU A 41 -1.02 -7.29 6.54
N ALA A 42 -0.91 -6.33 7.45
CA ALA A 42 0.34 -5.81 7.96
C ALA A 42 0.28 -5.71 9.49
N ALA A 43 1.43 -5.81 10.14
CA ALA A 43 1.55 -5.46 11.55
C ALA A 43 1.27 -3.96 11.72
N ASP A 44 0.74 -3.56 12.87
CA ASP A 44 0.37 -2.15 13.12
C ASP A 44 1.57 -1.19 13.07
N ASN A 45 2.79 -1.73 13.21
CA ASN A 45 4.05 -1.00 13.16
C ASN A 45 4.85 -1.24 11.87
N TYR A 46 4.23 -1.70 10.77
CA TYR A 46 4.93 -2.02 9.52
C TYR A 46 5.77 -0.85 8.96
N THR A 47 5.39 0.39 9.29
CA THR A 47 6.11 1.61 8.90
C THR A 47 7.47 1.77 9.58
N ALA A 48 7.72 1.06 10.69
CA ALA A 48 9.01 1.08 11.39
C ALA A 48 10.15 0.56 10.50
N ASP A 49 9.86 -0.37 9.57
CA ASP A 49 10.77 -0.77 8.50
C ASP A 49 10.03 -0.88 7.16
N ILE A 50 9.60 0.28 6.66
CA ILE A 50 8.85 0.38 5.41
C ILE A 50 9.61 -0.20 4.21
N LYS A 51 10.96 -0.19 4.26
CA LYS A 51 11.80 -0.72 3.18
C LYS A 51 11.76 -2.24 3.14
N ALA A 52 11.94 -2.89 4.29
CA ALA A 52 11.81 -4.35 4.39
C ALA A 52 10.39 -4.80 4.01
N PHE A 53 9.38 -4.06 4.47
CA PHE A 53 7.99 -4.32 4.10
C PHE A 53 7.77 -4.23 2.58
N TYR A 54 8.26 -3.17 1.92
CA TYR A 54 8.14 -3.04 0.47
C TYR A 54 8.88 -4.15 -0.28
N ALA A 55 10.06 -4.55 0.20
CA ALA A 55 10.83 -5.63 -0.40
C ALA A 55 10.09 -6.98 -0.30
N GLN A 56 9.48 -7.28 0.85
CA GLN A 56 8.69 -8.50 1.06
C GLN A 56 7.49 -8.60 0.12
N HIS A 57 6.86 -7.47 -0.19
CA HIS A 57 5.62 -7.43 -0.98
C HIS A 57 5.81 -7.05 -2.45
N SER A 58 7.02 -6.69 -2.86
CA SER A 58 7.37 -6.55 -4.27
C SER A 58 7.54 -7.94 -4.89
N ARG A 59 7.02 -8.13 -6.11
CA ARG A 59 7.16 -9.38 -6.87
C ARG A 59 7.71 -9.07 -8.24
#